data_AF-A0A4R6QQZ1-F1
#
_entry.id   AF-A0A4R6QQZ1-F1
#
_cell.length_a   1.000
_cell.length_b   1.000
_cell.length_c   1.000
_cell.angle_alpha   90.00
_cell.angle_beta   90.00
_cell.angle_gamma   90.00
#
_symmetry.space_group_name_H-M   'P 1'
#
loop_
_entity.id
_entity.type
_entity.pdbx_description
1 polymer ?
#
loop_
_entity_poly.entity_id
_entity_poly.type
_entity_poly.pdbx_seq_one_letter_code
_entity_poly.pdbx_strand_id
1 'polypeptide(L)'
;MPKLPPRVGVVNDKNFLGFVPHKDVDFNFIGYLLACHLVIEHYLDEFLLSRAPDLMWEKPRLTFAQKADLFPHAMFPNGDEVIAGIRHINALRNKLAHKLETKPEEFEYLPFTRFLEKSNCESVPTTPLELLEAFVNTLSAYFMGWLASDAYRTRWRQNMQQAES
;
A
#
# COMPACT_ATOMS: atom_id res chain seq x y z
N MET A 1 -19.05 -0.51 -18.91
CA MET A 1 -18.30 -0.08 -17.72
C MET A 1 -19.08 1.00 -16.99
N PRO A 2 -19.03 1.04 -15.65
CA PRO A 2 -19.66 2.10 -14.86
C PRO A 2 -19.10 3.46 -15.26
N LYS A 3 -19.96 4.48 -15.30
CA LYS A 3 -19.57 5.87 -15.56
C LYS A 3 -19.46 6.61 -14.23
N LEU A 4 -18.35 7.32 -14.04
CA LEU A 4 -18.20 8.19 -12.87
C LEU A 4 -19.07 9.46 -13.04
N PRO A 5 -19.59 10.01 -11.94
CA PRO A 5 -20.23 11.32 -11.98
C PRO A 5 -19.24 12.38 -12.48
N PRO A 6 -19.68 13.41 -13.20
CA PRO A 6 -18.78 14.44 -13.72
C PRO A 6 -18.19 15.28 -12.59
N ARG A 7 -16.99 15.82 -12.82
CA ARG A 7 -16.36 16.78 -11.90
C ARG A 7 -16.79 18.21 -12.22
N VAL A 8 -16.71 19.06 -11.20
CA VAL A 8 -16.94 20.50 -11.36
C VAL A 8 -15.85 21.09 -12.27
N GLY A 9 -16.30 21.79 -13.30
CA GLY A 9 -15.44 22.51 -14.25
C GLY A 9 -15.34 24.00 -13.94
N VAL A 10 -14.97 24.79 -14.94
CA VAL A 10 -14.89 26.25 -14.83
C VAL A 10 -16.28 26.88 -14.96
N VAL A 11 -16.47 28.04 -14.33
CA VAL A 11 -17.62 28.90 -14.56
C VAL A 11 -17.38 29.68 -15.85
N ASN A 12 -18.35 29.70 -16.76
CA ASN A 12 -18.22 30.44 -18.03
C ASN A 12 -18.55 31.94 -17.86
N ASP A 13 -18.31 32.73 -18.91
CA ASP A 13 -18.54 34.19 -18.93
C ASP A 13 -20.00 34.62 -18.67
N LYS A 14 -20.94 33.66 -18.72
CA LYS A 14 -22.37 33.86 -18.42
C LYS A 14 -22.74 33.38 -17.02
N ASN A 15 -21.75 33.14 -16.16
CA ASN A 15 -21.90 32.67 -14.78
C ASN A 15 -22.57 31.29 -14.63
N PHE A 16 -22.46 30.42 -15.64
CA PHE A 16 -22.91 29.03 -15.54
C PHE A 16 -21.75 28.10 -15.15
N LEU A 17 -22.02 27.21 -14.20
CA LEU A 17 -21.09 26.17 -13.78
C LEU A 17 -20.98 25.07 -14.85
N GLY A 18 -19.78 24.86 -15.37
CA GLY A 18 -19.49 23.74 -16.26
C GLY A 18 -19.30 22.43 -15.50
N PHE A 19 -19.66 21.31 -16.13
CA PHE A 19 -19.37 19.96 -15.64
C PHE A 19 -18.51 19.23 -16.66
N VAL A 20 -17.45 18.59 -16.18
CA VAL A 20 -16.47 17.88 -17.02
C VAL A 20 -16.57 16.39 -16.74
N PRO A 21 -16.86 15.54 -17.74
CA PRO A 21 -16.85 14.10 -17.55
C PRO A 21 -15.43 13.59 -17.32
N HIS A 22 -15.28 12.56 -16.49
CA HIS A 22 -14.04 11.79 -16.44
C HIS A 22 -13.85 11.06 -17.76
N LYS A 23 -12.61 11.07 -18.28
CA LYS A 23 -12.24 10.37 -19.50
C LYS A 23 -11.12 9.37 -19.20
N ASP A 24 -11.22 8.21 -19.83
CA ASP A 24 -10.17 7.20 -19.87
C ASP A 24 -9.66 6.74 -18.49
N VAL A 25 -10.55 6.67 -17.50
CA VAL A 25 -10.24 6.16 -16.16
C VAL A 25 -9.98 4.65 -16.23
N ASP A 26 -8.80 4.23 -15.78
CA ASP A 26 -8.41 2.83 -15.71
C ASP A 26 -8.83 2.23 -14.36
N PHE A 27 -10.06 1.72 -14.31
CA PHE A 27 -10.60 1.08 -13.10
C PHE A 27 -9.83 -0.17 -12.68
N ASN A 28 -9.18 -0.86 -13.62
CA ASN A 28 -8.43 -2.07 -13.30
C ASN A 28 -7.17 -1.70 -12.53
N PHE A 29 -6.37 -0.78 -13.07
CA PHE A 29 -5.18 -0.29 -12.38
C PHE A 29 -5.52 0.36 -11.04
N ILE A 30 -6.57 1.18 -10.98
CA ILE A 30 -7.02 1.82 -9.74
C ILE A 30 -7.35 0.77 -8.67
N GLY A 31 -8.19 -0.20 -9.04
CA GLY A 31 -8.61 -1.27 -8.14
C GLY A 31 -7.43 -2.09 -7.64
N TYR A 32 -6.50 -2.42 -8.55
CA TYR A 32 -5.32 -3.20 -8.22
C TYR A 32 -4.38 -2.46 -7.27
N LEU A 33 -4.02 -1.20 -7.58
CA LEU A 33 -3.16 -0.39 -6.71
C LEU A 33 -3.77 -0.20 -5.32
N LEU A 34 -5.09 0.00 -5.24
CA LEU A 34 -5.78 0.08 -3.96
C LEU A 34 -5.74 -1.24 -3.19
N ALA A 35 -5.93 -2.37 -3.86
CA ALA A 35 -5.81 -3.69 -3.24
C ALA A 35 -4.39 -3.91 -2.70
N CYS A 36 -3.36 -3.58 -3.48
CA CYS A 36 -1.96 -3.62 -3.05
C CYS A 36 -1.72 -2.79 -1.78
N HIS A 37 -2.25 -1.55 -1.74
CA HIS A 37 -2.15 -0.68 -0.56
C HIS A 37 -2.79 -1.31 0.69
N LEU A 38 -4.00 -1.87 0.56
CA LEU A 38 -4.71 -2.51 1.66
C LEU A 38 -4.00 -3.77 2.17
N VAL A 39 -3.42 -4.57 1.28
CA VAL A 39 -2.63 -5.75 1.66
C VAL A 39 -1.41 -5.34 2.48
N ILE A 40 -0.67 -4.32 2.04
CA ILE A 40 0.50 -3.83 2.79
C ILE A 40 0.07 -3.24 4.14
N GLU A 41 -1.04 -2.50 4.18
CA GLU A 41 -1.56 -1.94 5.42
C GLU A 41 -1.91 -3.02 6.43
N HIS A 42 -2.58 -4.08 5.97
CA HIS A 42 -2.88 -5.24 6.81
C HIS A 42 -1.62 -5.88 7.40
N TYR A 43 -0.58 -6.08 6.60
CA TYR A 43 0.69 -6.63 7.12
C TYR A 43 1.40 -5.69 8.09
N LEU A 44 1.34 -4.37 7.87
CA LEU A 44 1.85 -3.39 8.84
C LEU A 44 1.09 -3.49 10.16
N ASP A 45 -0.23 -3.63 10.13
CA ASP A 45 -1.06 -3.80 11.33
C ASP A 45 -0.67 -5.08 12.09
N GLU A 46 -0.62 -6.22 11.40
CA GLU A 46 -0.22 -7.50 12.00
C GLU A 46 1.19 -7.46 12.58
N PHE A 47 2.12 -6.79 11.90
CA PHE A 47 3.48 -6.61 12.37
C PHE A 47 3.55 -5.75 13.63
N LEU A 48 2.86 -4.60 13.64
CA LEU A 48 2.85 -3.71 14.80
C LEU A 48 2.18 -4.38 16.01
N LEU A 49 1.08 -5.10 15.79
CA LEU A 49 0.41 -5.89 16.82
C LEU A 49 1.35 -6.95 17.42
N SER A 50 2.11 -7.66 16.58
CA SER A 50 3.08 -8.66 17.03
C SER A 50 4.17 -8.07 17.93
N ARG A 51 4.53 -6.79 17.74
CA ARG A 51 5.59 -6.13 18.51
C ARG A 51 5.14 -5.54 19.83
N ALA A 52 3.88 -5.18 19.96
CA ALA A 52 3.31 -4.64 21.20
C ALA A 52 1.88 -5.17 21.40
N PRO A 53 1.72 -6.47 21.73
CA PRO A 53 0.41 -7.11 21.81
C PRO A 53 -0.47 -6.55 22.93
N ASP A 54 0.14 -5.97 23.97
CA ASP A 54 -0.58 -5.40 25.13
C ASP A 54 -1.09 -3.97 24.88
N LEU A 55 -0.78 -3.37 23.72
CA LEU A 55 -1.25 -2.04 23.37
C LEU A 55 -2.69 -2.11 22.83
N MET A 56 -3.56 -1.20 23.25
CA MET A 56 -4.94 -1.13 22.75
C MET A 56 -4.97 -0.55 21.33
N TRP A 57 -4.67 -1.35 20.31
CA TRP A 57 -4.61 -0.93 18.90
C TRP A 57 -5.94 -0.47 18.30
N GLU A 58 -7.08 -0.84 18.90
CA GLU A 58 -8.41 -0.40 18.43
C GLU A 58 -8.69 1.10 18.66
N LYS A 59 -8.01 1.71 19.64
CA LYS A 59 -8.20 3.12 20.00
C LYS A 59 -7.41 4.10 19.11
N PRO A 60 -6.09 3.91 18.90
CA PRO A 60 -5.33 4.74 17.99
C PRO A 60 -5.64 4.35 16.55
N ARG A 61 -6.45 5.16 15.86
CA ARG A 61 -6.66 5.05 14.40
C ARG A 61 -5.44 5.58 13.66
N LEU A 62 -4.35 4.82 13.68
CA LEU A 62 -3.14 5.17 12.94
C LEU A 62 -3.42 5.14 11.44
N THR A 63 -2.96 6.18 10.76
CA THR A 63 -2.94 6.23 9.29
C THR A 63 -1.83 5.33 8.75
N PHE A 64 -1.95 4.89 7.50
CA PHE A 64 -0.89 4.16 6.79
C PHE A 64 0.50 4.80 6.96
N ALA A 65 0.60 6.12 6.80
CA ALA A 65 1.86 6.85 6.93
C ALA A 65 2.47 6.70 8.33
N GLN A 66 1.64 6.83 9.38
CA GLN A 66 2.08 6.64 10.77
C GLN A 66 2.51 5.19 11.03
N LYS A 67 1.80 4.20 10.48
CA LYS A 67 2.20 2.78 10.58
C LYS A 67 3.55 2.54 9.91
N ALA A 68 3.76 3.11 8.73
CA ALA A 68 5.03 3.03 8.02
C ALA A 68 6.17 3.70 8.81
N ASP A 69 5.91 4.83 9.47
CA ASP A 69 6.92 5.50 10.30
C ASP A 69 7.31 4.70 11.55
N LEU A 70 6.42 3.84 12.05
CA LEU A 70 6.70 2.91 13.14
C LEU A 70 7.43 1.63 12.69
N PHE A 71 7.55 1.39 11.38
CA PHE A 71 8.20 0.20 10.86
C PHE A 71 9.73 0.26 11.12
N PRO A 72 10.29 -0.69 11.89
CA PRO A 72 11.70 -0.70 12.26
C PRO A 72 12.53 -1.29 11.11
N HIS A 73 12.62 -0.55 10.00
CA HIS A 73 13.25 -0.97 8.76
C HIS A 73 14.66 -1.52 8.93
N ALA A 74 15.45 -0.99 9.87
CA ALA A 74 16.79 -1.50 10.19
C ALA A 74 16.84 -2.98 10.64
N MET A 75 15.71 -3.57 11.01
CA MET A 75 15.60 -5.00 11.38
C MET A 75 15.43 -5.92 10.16
N PHE A 76 15.14 -5.38 8.98
CA PHE A 76 14.90 -6.15 7.77
C PHE A 76 16.11 -6.05 6.83
N PRO A 77 16.46 -7.15 6.12
CA PRO A 77 17.36 -7.06 4.98
C PRO A 77 16.83 -6.02 3.99
N ASN A 78 17.71 -5.11 3.53
CA ASN A 78 17.34 -4.02 2.62
C ASN A 78 16.21 -3.13 3.17
N GLY A 79 16.21 -2.89 4.49
CA GLY A 79 15.19 -2.10 5.17
C GLY A 79 14.90 -0.74 4.54
N ASP A 80 15.93 -0.04 4.08
CA ASP A 80 15.79 1.28 3.44
C ASP A 80 14.96 1.20 2.15
N GLU A 81 15.16 0.14 1.35
CA GLU A 81 14.35 -0.10 0.15
C GLU A 81 12.93 -0.54 0.49
N VAL A 82 12.76 -1.36 1.54
CA VAL A 82 11.44 -1.76 2.04
C VAL A 82 10.62 -0.53 2.40
N ILE A 83 11.16 0.36 3.24
CA ILE A 83 10.41 1.53 3.70
C ILE A 83 10.21 2.55 2.58
N ALA A 84 11.18 2.67 1.66
CA ALA A 84 11.02 3.50 0.46
C ALA A 84 9.84 3.01 -0.39
N GLY A 85 9.75 1.70 -0.65
CA GLY A 85 8.62 1.10 -1.39
C GLY A 85 7.28 1.29 -0.67
N ILE A 86 7.22 1.02 0.64
CA ILE A 86 6.00 1.21 1.45
C ILE A 86 5.54 2.67 1.40
N ARG A 87 6.43 3.64 1.59
CA ARG A 87 6.06 5.06 1.51
C ARG A 87 5.62 5.46 0.11
N HIS A 88 6.27 4.88 -0.91
CA HIS A 88 5.96 5.17 -2.30
C HIS A 88 4.56 4.71 -2.69
N ILE A 89 4.12 3.51 -2.28
CA ILE A 89 2.76 3.03 -2.61
C ILE A 89 1.67 3.96 -2.03
N ASN A 90 1.89 4.53 -0.84
CA ASN A 90 1.01 5.52 -0.26
C ASN A 90 1.00 6.83 -1.07
N ALA A 91 2.16 7.26 -1.57
CA ALA A 91 2.25 8.41 -2.47
C ALA A 91 1.49 8.18 -3.78
N LEU A 92 1.63 7.00 -4.40
CA LEU A 92 0.88 6.63 -5.60
C LEU A 92 -0.63 6.62 -5.34
N ARG A 93 -1.06 6.01 -4.23
CA ARG A 93 -2.47 6.00 -3.80
C ARG A 93 -3.02 7.42 -3.63
N ASN A 94 -2.26 8.32 -3.00
CA ASN A 94 -2.68 9.70 -2.80
C ASN A 94 -2.76 10.48 -4.12
N LYS A 95 -1.78 10.30 -5.02
CA LYS A 95 -1.81 10.90 -6.36
C LYS A 95 -3.06 10.44 -7.13
N LEU A 96 -3.37 9.14 -7.06
CA LEU A 96 -4.54 8.56 -7.70
C LEU A 96 -5.87 9.09 -7.12
N ALA A 97 -5.96 9.21 -5.78
CA ALA A 97 -7.13 9.78 -5.12
C ALA A 97 -7.42 11.23 -5.53
N HIS A 98 -6.39 11.99 -5.90
CA HIS A 98 -6.53 13.36 -6.41
C HIS A 98 -6.75 13.44 -7.92
N LYS A 99 -6.32 12.44 -8.69
CA LYS A 99 -6.35 12.42 -10.16
C LYS A 99 -6.66 11.01 -10.67
N LEU A 100 -7.94 10.72 -10.87
CA LEU A 100 -8.41 9.40 -11.31
C LEU A 100 -8.07 9.08 -12.77
N GLU A 101 -7.79 10.11 -13.57
CA GLU A 101 -7.45 9.97 -14.99
C GLU A 101 -5.95 9.72 -15.23
N THR A 102 -5.12 9.71 -14.17
CA THR A 102 -3.68 9.46 -14.30
C THR A 102 -3.45 8.03 -14.80
N LYS A 103 -2.63 7.92 -15.84
CA LYS A 103 -2.28 6.65 -16.45
C LYS A 103 -1.19 5.90 -15.68
N PRO A 104 -1.17 4.56 -15.71
CA PRO A 104 -0.13 3.75 -15.09
C PRO A 104 1.29 4.22 -15.48
N GLU A 105 1.50 4.62 -16.72
CA GLU A 105 2.80 5.04 -17.26
C GLU A 105 3.27 6.41 -16.73
N GLU A 106 2.36 7.22 -16.15
CA GLU A 106 2.69 8.53 -15.58
C GLU A 106 3.20 8.44 -14.13
N PHE A 107 3.25 7.23 -13.56
CA PHE A 107 3.80 7.00 -12.23
C PHE A 107 5.28 6.66 -12.29
N GLU A 108 5.94 6.90 -11.17
CA GLU A 108 7.35 6.59 -10.95
C GLU A 108 7.40 5.24 -10.23
N TYR A 109 8.30 4.32 -10.61
CA TYR A 109 8.32 2.93 -10.11
C TYR A 109 9.69 2.48 -9.56
N LEU A 110 10.70 3.35 -9.63
CA LEU A 110 12.07 3.08 -9.22
C LEU A 110 12.21 2.55 -7.78
N PRO A 111 11.44 3.03 -6.77
CA PRO A 111 11.51 2.46 -5.42
C PRO A 111 11.19 0.97 -5.39
N PHE A 112 10.22 0.52 -6.18
CA PHE A 112 9.85 -0.89 -6.26
C PHE A 112 10.89 -1.68 -7.06
N THR A 113 11.37 -1.15 -8.19
CA THR A 113 12.47 -1.77 -8.96
C THR A 113 13.69 -2.00 -8.10
N ARG A 114 14.16 -0.97 -7.36
CA ARG A 114 15.31 -1.06 -6.46
C ARG A 114 15.10 -2.10 -5.36
N PHE A 115 13.91 -2.14 -4.77
CA PHE A 115 13.56 -3.15 -3.78
C PHE A 115 13.66 -4.57 -4.36
N LEU A 116 13.11 -4.79 -5.55
CA LEU A 116 13.13 -6.10 -6.22
C LEU A 116 14.55 -6.53 -6.61
N GLU A 117 15.35 -5.61 -7.15
CA GLU A 117 16.77 -5.84 -7.46
C GLU A 117 17.55 -6.30 -6.23
N LYS A 118 17.35 -5.64 -5.09
CA LYS A 118 18.02 -6.02 -3.83
C LYS A 118 17.46 -7.29 -3.18
N SER A 119 16.27 -7.72 -3.58
CA SER A 119 15.61 -8.92 -3.05
C SER A 119 15.97 -10.20 -3.81
N ASN A 120 17.01 -10.16 -4.67
CA ASN A 120 17.44 -11.25 -5.55
C ASN A 120 16.32 -11.72 -6.50
N CYS A 121 15.48 -10.81 -6.97
CA CYS A 121 14.52 -11.12 -8.03
C CYS A 121 15.28 -11.39 -9.34
N GLU A 122 15.14 -12.59 -9.91
CA GLU A 122 15.88 -13.00 -11.12
C GLU A 122 15.57 -12.11 -12.34
N SER A 123 14.32 -11.68 -12.47
CA SER A 123 13.87 -10.81 -13.54
C SER A 123 12.88 -9.77 -13.00
N VAL A 124 13.34 -8.52 -12.90
CA VAL A 124 12.48 -7.42 -12.45
C VAL A 124 11.49 -7.07 -13.55
N PRO A 125 10.16 -7.13 -13.29
CA PRO A 125 9.17 -6.81 -14.31
C PRO A 125 9.27 -5.35 -14.75
N THR A 126 8.82 -5.07 -15.97
CA THR A 126 8.88 -3.72 -16.56
C THR A 126 7.52 -3.07 -16.72
N THR A 127 6.43 -3.86 -16.67
CA THR A 127 5.08 -3.32 -16.76
C THR A 127 4.59 -2.87 -15.38
N PRO A 128 3.80 -1.77 -15.28
CA PRO A 128 3.30 -1.25 -14.01
C PRO A 128 2.61 -2.27 -13.10
N LEU A 129 1.71 -3.09 -13.66
CA LEU A 129 0.94 -4.06 -12.89
C LEU A 129 1.82 -5.19 -12.37
N GLU A 130 2.66 -5.78 -13.22
CA GLU A 130 3.56 -6.87 -12.81
C GLU A 130 4.58 -6.40 -11.79
N LEU A 131 5.02 -5.13 -11.88
CA LEU A 131 5.98 -4.54 -10.97
C LEU A 131 5.35 -4.27 -9.59
N LEU A 132 4.09 -3.79 -9.55
CA LEU A 132 3.31 -3.71 -8.31
C LEU A 132 3.07 -5.10 -7.71
N GLU A 133 2.70 -6.07 -8.53
CA GLU A 133 2.48 -7.46 -8.11
C GLU A 133 3.73 -8.06 -7.47
N ALA A 134 4.86 -8.00 -8.17
CA ALA A 134 6.13 -8.52 -7.68
C ALA A 134 6.54 -7.82 -6.38
N PHE A 135 6.45 -6.50 -6.32
CA PHE A 135 6.76 -5.73 -5.11
C PHE A 135 5.92 -6.20 -3.91
N VAL A 136 4.60 -6.26 -4.06
CA VAL A 136 3.70 -6.62 -2.96
C VAL A 136 3.88 -8.07 -2.55
N ASN A 137 4.05 -8.99 -3.50
CA ASN A 137 4.26 -10.40 -3.21
C ASN A 137 5.57 -10.63 -2.44
N THR A 138 6.68 -10.04 -2.89
CA THR A 138 7.98 -10.15 -2.22
C THR A 138 7.94 -9.49 -0.84
N LEU A 139 7.34 -8.30 -0.71
CA LEU A 139 7.18 -7.63 0.59
C LEU A 139 6.30 -8.44 1.54
N SER A 140 5.21 -9.01 1.05
CA SER A 140 4.32 -9.87 1.84
C SER A 140 5.06 -11.12 2.34
N ALA A 141 5.94 -11.71 1.53
CA ALA A 141 6.78 -12.83 1.96
C ALA A 141 7.71 -12.46 3.13
N TYR A 142 8.26 -11.24 3.14
CA TYR A 142 9.09 -10.75 4.25
C TYR A 142 8.26 -10.63 5.54
N PHE A 143 7.06 -10.06 5.46
CA PHE A 143 6.14 -9.97 6.60
C PHE A 143 5.69 -11.34 7.09
N MET A 144 5.27 -12.24 6.19
CA MET A 144 4.86 -13.59 6.53
C MET A 144 5.99 -14.38 7.22
N GLY A 145 7.22 -14.27 6.71
CA GLY A 145 8.39 -14.89 7.33
C GLY A 145 8.63 -14.38 8.76
N TRP A 146 8.53 -13.06 8.96
CA TRP A 146 8.62 -12.47 10.29
C TRP A 146 7.50 -12.96 11.22
N LEU A 147 6.25 -12.88 10.79
CA LEU A 147 5.08 -13.24 11.59
C LEU A 147 5.08 -14.73 11.94
N ALA A 148 5.47 -15.61 11.02
CA ALA A 148 5.64 -17.03 11.31
C ALA A 148 6.74 -17.28 12.35
N SER A 149 7.87 -16.57 12.25
CA SER A 149 8.96 -16.65 13.24
C SER A 149 8.53 -16.11 14.62
N ASP A 150 7.77 -15.02 14.66
CA ASP A 150 7.22 -14.46 15.90
C ASP A 150 6.21 -15.40 16.56
N ALA A 151 5.27 -15.93 15.78
CA ALA A 151 4.26 -16.88 16.24
C ALA A 151 4.87 -18.19 16.78
N TYR A 152 6.00 -18.63 16.23
CA TYR A 152 6.75 -19.76 16.76
C TYR A 152 7.43 -19.45 18.10
N ARG A 153 7.94 -18.22 18.28
CA ARG A 153 8.71 -17.80 19.45
C ARG A 153 7.85 -17.35 20.63
N THR A 154 6.61 -16.94 20.37
CA THR A 154 5.73 -16.28 21.34
C THR A 154 4.40 -17.03 21.48
N ARG A 155 3.65 -16.75 22.56
CA ARG A 155 2.31 -17.34 22.79
C ARG A 155 1.17 -16.31 22.73
N TRP A 156 1.46 -15.05 22.42
CA TRP A 156 0.48 -13.96 22.55
C TRP A 156 -0.76 -14.19 21.66
N ARG A 157 -0.60 -14.75 20.44
CA ARG A 157 -1.74 -15.08 19.56
C ARG A 157 -2.67 -16.14 20.15
N GLN A 158 -2.13 -17.13 20.87
CA GLN A 158 -2.94 -18.14 21.56
C GLN A 158 -3.75 -17.51 22.70
N ASN A 159 -3.14 -16.57 23.42
CA ASN A 159 -3.80 -15.85 24.52
C ASN A 159 -4.91 -14.92 24.02
N MET A 160 -4.76 -14.29 22.85
CA MET A 160 -5.81 -13.45 22.25
C MET A 160 -7.05 -14.25 21.83
N GLN A 161 -6.86 -15.40 21.18
CA GLN A 161 -7.98 -16.26 20.76
C GLN A 161 -8.77 -16.84 21.95
N GLN A 162 -8.13 -17.02 23.10
CA GLN A 162 -8.79 -17.46 24.34
C GLN A 162 -9.51 -16.33 25.09
N ALA A 163 -9.15 -15.06 24.84
CA ALA A 163 -9.81 -13.91 25.46
C ALA A 163 -11.11 -13.49 24.76
N GLU A 164 -11.31 -13.93 23.51
CA GLU A 164 -12.50 -13.67 22.70
C GLU A 164 -13.57 -14.77 22.81
N SER A 165 -13.29 -15.87 23.53
CA SER A 165 -14.17 -17.03 23.77
C SER A 165 -14.79 -17.03 25.16
#